data_AF-A0A537TXM5-F1
#
_entry.id   AF-A0A537TXM5-F1
#
_cell.length_a   1.000
_cell.length_b   1.000
_cell.length_c   1.000
_cell.angle_alpha   90.00
_cell.angle_beta   90.00
_cell.angle_gamma   90.00
#
_symmetry.space_group_name_H-M   'P 1'
#
loop_
_entity.id
_entity.type
_entity.pdbx_description
1 polymer ?
#
loop_
_entity_poly.entity_id
_entity_poly.type
_entity_poly.pdbx_seq_one_letter_code
_entity_poly.pdbx_strand_id
1 'polypeptide(L)'
;MKLWEDARVVRGMRAQLEVRRARLASGDAPLGWKVGFAAPEMLKQLDISGPLVGFLTRNALVQSGASVSLAGWAKPVAEPEIAVHVTHDVSAGADRDTANVAIGGISPAIEMVDLTEPPEDPERILGGNIYQRHVVLSGDAPARTGSTSDDVVCRILRRGTEFVRTSNPQANSGNW
;
A
#
# COMPACT_ATOMS: atom_id res chain seq x y z
N MET A 1 19.89 -12.68 2.07
CA MET A 1 19.10 -13.22 0.96
C MET A 1 18.22 -12.10 0.43
N LYS A 2 18.10 -11.94 -0.90
CA LYS A 2 17.20 -10.93 -1.47
C LYS A 2 15.75 -11.34 -1.21
N LEU A 3 14.85 -10.39 -0.99
CA LEU A 3 13.45 -10.69 -0.66
C LEU A 3 12.79 -11.63 -1.69
N TRP A 4 13.06 -11.40 -2.97
CA TRP A 4 12.50 -12.19 -4.08
C TRP A 4 13.13 -13.58 -4.26
N GLU A 5 14.13 -13.95 -3.46
CA GLU A 5 14.69 -15.30 -3.38
C GLU A 5 14.03 -16.13 -2.27
N ASP A 6 13.29 -15.50 -1.35
CA ASP A 6 12.57 -16.20 -0.29
C ASP A 6 11.43 -17.04 -0.87
N ALA A 7 11.47 -18.35 -0.63
CA ALA A 7 10.49 -19.29 -1.16
C ALA A 7 9.05 -19.00 -0.70
N ARG A 8 8.86 -18.46 0.51
CA ARG A 8 7.55 -18.04 1.04
C ARG A 8 7.00 -16.87 0.23
N VAL A 9 7.84 -15.87 -0.01
CA VAL A 9 7.52 -14.69 -0.83
C VAL A 9 7.19 -15.10 -2.27
N VAL A 10 8.00 -15.96 -2.87
CA VAL A 10 7.79 -16.44 -4.25
C VAL A 10 6.44 -17.17 -4.38
N ARG A 11 6.10 -18.06 -3.44
CA ARG A 11 4.81 -18.76 -3.46
C ARG A 11 3.64 -17.82 -3.22
N GLY A 12 3.74 -16.94 -2.23
CA GLY A 12 2.70 -15.95 -1.92
C GLY A 12 2.43 -14.99 -3.09
N MET A 13 3.48 -14.47 -3.73
CA MET A 13 3.34 -13.61 -4.92
C MET A 13 2.73 -14.35 -6.11
N ARG A 14 3.04 -15.64 -6.32
CA ARG A 14 2.40 -16.43 -7.38
C ARG A 14 0.89 -16.53 -7.15
N ALA A 15 0.47 -16.91 -5.95
CA ALA A 15 -0.94 -16.97 -5.57
C ALA A 15 -1.63 -15.59 -5.72
N GLN A 16 -0.99 -14.53 -5.24
CA GLN A 16 -1.48 -13.15 -5.37
C GLN A 16 -1.72 -12.76 -6.84
N LEU A 17 -0.76 -13.05 -7.71
CA LEU A 17 -0.85 -12.70 -9.13
C LEU A 17 -1.86 -13.57 -9.88
N GLU A 18 -2.12 -14.81 -9.45
CA GLU A 18 -3.23 -15.63 -9.96
C GLU A 18 -4.58 -14.99 -9.65
N VAL A 19 -4.80 -14.55 -8.41
CA VAL A 19 -6.01 -13.82 -8.01
C VAL A 19 -6.14 -12.52 -8.81
N ARG A 20 -5.04 -11.77 -8.98
CA ARG A 20 -5.03 -10.56 -9.81
C ARG A 20 -5.46 -10.84 -11.24
N ARG A 21 -4.88 -11.87 -11.88
CA ARG A 21 -5.24 -12.26 -13.26
C ARG A 21 -6.72 -12.64 -13.36
N ALA A 22 -7.25 -13.40 -12.40
CA ALA A 22 -8.66 -13.76 -12.38
C ALA A 22 -9.58 -12.53 -12.30
N ARG A 23 -9.28 -11.56 -11.43
CA ARG A 23 -10.04 -10.30 -11.31
C ARG A 23 -10.03 -9.50 -12.61
N LEU A 24 -8.87 -9.37 -13.24
CA LEU A 24 -8.75 -8.64 -14.52
C LEU A 24 -9.51 -9.36 -15.64
N ALA A 25 -9.45 -10.70 -15.69
CA ALA A 25 -10.21 -11.49 -16.64
C ALA A 25 -11.74 -11.36 -16.43
N SER A 26 -12.19 -11.06 -15.22
CA SER A 26 -13.60 -10.80 -14.92
C SER A 26 -14.04 -9.33 -15.13
N GLY A 27 -13.21 -8.49 -15.73
CA GLY A 27 -13.55 -7.11 -16.08
C GLY A 27 -13.17 -6.03 -15.06
N ASP A 28 -12.44 -6.38 -13.99
CA ASP A 28 -11.77 -5.38 -13.17
C ASP A 28 -10.58 -4.76 -13.93
N ALA A 29 -10.09 -3.61 -13.47
CA ALA A 29 -9.00 -2.89 -14.11
C ALA A 29 -7.85 -2.61 -13.14
N PRO A 30 -6.59 -2.56 -13.60
CA PRO A 30 -5.47 -2.15 -12.75
C PRO A 30 -5.67 -0.72 -12.24
N LEU A 31 -5.29 -0.49 -10.98
CA LEU A 31 -5.22 0.85 -10.38
C LEU A 31 -3.80 1.19 -9.93
N GLY A 32 -3.10 0.25 -9.29
CA GLY A 32 -1.76 0.50 -8.76
C GLY A 32 -1.28 -0.62 -7.85
N TRP A 33 -0.39 -0.26 -6.92
CA TRP A 33 0.20 -1.16 -5.94
C TRP A 33 0.27 -0.47 -4.57
N LYS A 34 0.21 -1.27 -3.51
CA LYS A 34 0.48 -0.85 -2.13
C LYS A 34 1.76 -1.52 -1.62
N VAL A 35 2.43 -0.88 -0.68
CA VAL A 35 3.63 -1.38 0.00
C VAL A 35 3.29 -1.50 1.48
N GLY A 36 3.59 -2.65 2.09
CA GLY A 36 3.30 -2.92 3.50
C GLY A 36 4.46 -3.62 4.21
N PHE A 37 4.43 -3.62 5.54
CA PHE A 37 5.43 -4.26 6.40
C PHE A 37 6.86 -3.71 6.22
N ALA A 38 7.00 -2.41 5.97
CA ALA A 38 8.29 -1.74 5.83
C ALA A 38 8.95 -1.35 7.17
N ALA A 39 8.19 -1.34 8.27
CA ALA A 39 8.70 -0.97 9.58
C ALA A 39 9.77 -1.99 10.06
N PRO A 40 10.88 -1.53 10.69
CA PRO A 40 11.96 -2.42 11.13
C PRO A 40 11.50 -3.59 12.00
N GLU A 41 10.54 -3.35 12.90
CA GLU A 41 9.97 -4.37 13.77
C GLU A 41 9.22 -5.44 12.97
N MET A 42 8.50 -5.03 11.92
CA MET A 42 7.76 -5.96 11.05
C MET A 42 8.70 -6.77 10.16
N LEU A 43 9.74 -6.16 9.60
CA LEU A 43 10.77 -6.87 8.83
C LEU A 43 11.43 -7.96 9.68
N LYS A 44 11.75 -7.64 10.93
CA LYS A 44 12.31 -8.59 11.90
C LYS A 44 11.31 -9.67 12.29
N GLN A 45 10.05 -9.31 12.57
CA GLN A 45 9.02 -10.27 12.98
C GLN A 45 8.74 -11.31 11.88
N LEU A 46 8.70 -10.87 10.62
CA LEU A 46 8.42 -11.73 9.47
C LEU A 46 9.66 -12.45 8.92
N ASP A 47 10.84 -12.08 9.42
CA ASP A 47 12.15 -12.51 8.93
C ASP A 47 12.28 -12.30 7.41
N ILE A 48 12.09 -11.06 6.97
CA ILE A 48 12.15 -10.63 5.57
C ILE A 48 13.09 -9.43 5.40
N SER A 49 13.74 -9.34 4.24
CA SER A 49 14.74 -8.30 3.95
C SER A 49 14.19 -7.05 3.26
N GLY A 50 12.88 -6.99 3.01
CA GLY A 50 12.23 -5.89 2.30
C GLY A 50 10.71 -5.90 2.52
N PRO A 51 10.02 -4.82 2.14
CA PRO A 51 8.58 -4.72 2.32
C PRO A 51 7.84 -5.63 1.34
N LEU A 52 6.60 -5.98 1.67
CA LEU A 52 5.72 -6.77 0.81
C LEU A 52 4.87 -5.85 -0.07
N VAL A 53 4.46 -6.32 -1.25
CA VAL A 53 3.64 -5.57 -2.20
C VAL A 53 2.30 -6.24 -2.46
N GLY A 54 1.25 -5.43 -2.62
CA GLY A 54 -0.09 -5.88 -2.98
C GLY A 54 -0.62 -5.08 -4.14
N PHE A 55 -1.48 -5.68 -4.97
CA PHE A 55 -2.08 -4.99 -6.11
C PHE A 55 -3.33 -4.22 -5.68
N LEU A 56 -3.59 -3.11 -6.36
CA LEU A 56 -4.82 -2.34 -6.28
C LEU A 56 -5.54 -2.41 -7.62
N THR A 57 -6.87 -2.56 -7.59
CA THR A 57 -7.73 -2.54 -8.76
C THR A 57 -8.75 -1.43 -8.67
N ARG A 58 -9.37 -1.06 -9.81
CA ARG A 58 -10.37 0.01 -9.84
C ARG A 58 -11.60 -0.31 -9.00
N ASN A 59 -12.00 -1.57 -8.88
CA ASN A 59 -13.10 -1.96 -7.99
C ASN A 59 -12.81 -1.75 -6.50
N ALA A 60 -11.53 -1.65 -6.11
CA ALA A 60 -11.16 -1.31 -4.75
C ALA A 60 -11.21 0.21 -4.46
N LEU A 61 -11.31 1.06 -5.50
CA LEU A 61 -11.36 2.51 -5.34
C LEU A 61 -12.70 2.94 -4.75
N VAL A 62 -12.64 3.66 -3.65
CA VAL A 62 -13.79 4.30 -3.01
C VAL A 62 -13.65 5.81 -3.19
N GLN A 63 -14.73 6.43 -3.67
CA GLN A 63 -14.75 7.89 -3.84
C GLN A 63 -14.62 8.59 -2.48
N SER A 64 -13.83 9.66 -2.42
CA SER A 64 -13.76 10.51 -1.23
C SER A 64 -15.16 11.00 -0.83
N GLY A 65 -15.47 10.90 0.47
CA GLY A 65 -16.78 11.24 1.03
C GLY A 65 -17.83 10.12 0.92
N ALA A 66 -17.53 9.00 0.29
CA ALA A 66 -18.44 7.86 0.24
C ALA A 66 -18.53 7.11 1.57
N SER A 67 -19.58 6.28 1.69
CA SER A 67 -19.76 5.34 2.80
C SER A 67 -19.37 3.93 2.38
N VAL A 68 -18.66 3.21 3.26
CA VAL A 68 -18.26 1.82 3.07
C VAL A 68 -18.92 0.97 4.13
N SER A 69 -19.55 -0.13 3.71
CA SER A 69 -20.05 -1.14 4.65
C SER A 69 -18.90 -1.99 5.16
N LEU A 70 -18.79 -2.13 6.48
CA LEU A 70 -17.85 -3.04 7.14
C LEU A 70 -18.48 -4.39 7.50
N ALA A 71 -19.72 -4.63 7.03
CA ALA A 71 -20.42 -5.88 7.31
C ALA A 71 -19.62 -7.07 6.77
N GLY A 72 -19.40 -8.07 7.62
CA GLY A 72 -18.63 -9.27 7.29
C GLY A 72 -17.11 -9.13 7.39
N TRP A 73 -16.58 -7.96 7.77
CA TRP A 73 -15.15 -7.79 8.03
C TRP A 73 -14.80 -8.31 9.42
N ALA A 74 -13.64 -8.95 9.55
CA ALA A 74 -13.18 -9.50 10.82
C ALA A 74 -12.61 -8.41 11.74
N LYS A 75 -11.71 -7.59 11.22
CA LYS A 75 -11.03 -6.51 11.95
C LYS A 75 -10.69 -5.38 10.98
N PRO A 76 -11.66 -4.49 10.70
CA PRO A 76 -11.46 -3.37 9.80
C PRO A 76 -10.46 -2.36 10.39
N VAL A 77 -9.50 -1.94 9.57
CA VAL A 77 -8.56 -0.86 9.87
C VAL A 77 -8.53 0.11 8.69
N ALA A 78 -8.53 1.40 9.00
CA ALA A 78 -8.28 2.47 8.04
C ALA A 78 -6.88 3.05 8.33
N GLU A 79 -6.00 2.98 7.35
CA GLU A 79 -4.60 3.34 7.44
C GLU A 79 -4.38 4.63 6.63
N PRO A 80 -3.92 5.73 7.25
CA PRO A 80 -3.56 6.94 6.52
C PRO A 80 -2.24 6.72 5.78
N GLU A 81 -2.23 6.97 4.47
CA GLU A 81 -1.08 6.69 3.61
C GLU A 81 -0.73 7.90 2.73
N ILE A 82 0.45 7.85 2.12
CA ILE A 82 0.85 8.73 1.01
C ILE A 82 0.80 7.92 -0.29
N ALA A 83 -0.10 8.30 -1.20
CA ALA A 83 -0.10 7.79 -2.56
C ALA A 83 1.00 8.49 -3.38
N VAL A 84 1.80 7.69 -4.07
CA VAL A 84 2.84 8.14 -5.01
C VAL A 84 2.31 8.00 -6.44
N HIS A 85 2.30 9.11 -7.18
CA HIS A 85 1.87 9.14 -8.57
C HIS A 85 3.07 8.94 -9.49
N VAL A 86 3.16 7.75 -10.08
CA VAL A 86 4.23 7.38 -11.01
C VAL A 86 3.82 7.77 -12.43
N THR A 87 4.65 8.57 -13.12
CA THR A 87 4.32 9.16 -14.42
C THR A 87 4.90 8.43 -15.61
N HIS A 88 5.90 7.56 -15.39
CA HIS A 88 6.47 6.70 -16.41
C HIS A 88 7.05 5.42 -15.81
N ASP A 89 7.22 4.40 -16.64
CA ASP A 89 7.70 3.09 -16.20
C ASP A 89 9.10 3.16 -15.58
N VAL A 90 9.28 2.40 -14.50
CA VAL A 90 10.58 2.22 -13.83
C VAL A 90 11.03 0.79 -14.07
N SER A 91 12.19 0.63 -14.72
CA SER A 91 12.75 -0.70 -15.02
C SER A 91 13.18 -1.41 -13.74
N ALA A 92 13.09 -2.74 -13.74
CA ALA A 92 13.61 -3.56 -12.65
C ALA A 92 15.11 -3.30 -12.44
N GLY A 93 15.53 -3.10 -11.20
CA GLY A 93 16.91 -2.79 -10.85
C GLY A 93 17.32 -1.33 -11.06
N ALA A 94 16.39 -0.43 -11.41
CA ALA A 94 16.63 1.00 -11.39
C ALA A 94 17.10 1.47 -10.01
N ASP A 95 18.00 2.44 -9.99
CA ASP A 95 18.46 3.07 -8.76
C ASP A 95 17.41 4.06 -8.21
N ARG A 96 17.69 4.55 -6.99
CA ARG A 96 16.83 5.48 -6.26
C ARG A 96 16.56 6.76 -7.04
N ASP A 97 17.57 7.31 -7.69
CA ASP A 97 17.46 8.59 -8.41
C ASP A 97 16.58 8.43 -9.65
N THR A 98 16.73 7.33 -10.39
CA THR A 98 15.86 6.98 -11.52
C THR A 98 14.41 6.77 -11.06
N ALA A 99 14.19 6.05 -9.96
CA ALA A 99 12.85 5.88 -9.40
C ALA A 99 12.24 7.20 -8.92
N ASN A 100 13.03 8.09 -8.33
CA ASN A 100 12.59 9.41 -7.88
C ASN A 100 12.12 10.30 -9.04
N VAL A 101 12.81 10.28 -10.18
CA VAL A 101 12.42 11.04 -11.38
C VAL A 101 11.06 10.60 -11.92
N ALA A 102 10.67 9.34 -11.70
CA ALA A 102 9.36 8.81 -12.09
C ALA A 102 8.19 9.33 -11.27
N ILE A 103 8.45 9.99 -10.14
CA ILE A 103 7.41 10.47 -9.25
C ILE A 103 6.95 11.85 -9.71
N GLY A 104 5.78 11.92 -10.34
CA GLY A 104 5.15 13.19 -10.70
C GLY A 104 4.59 13.95 -9.51
N GLY A 105 4.23 13.24 -8.44
CA GLY A 105 3.72 13.86 -7.23
C GLY A 105 3.23 12.89 -6.18
N ILE A 106 2.76 13.44 -5.06
CA ILE A 106 2.21 12.70 -3.93
C ILE A 106 0.82 13.21 -3.56
N SER A 107 0.04 12.36 -2.87
CA SER A 107 -1.31 12.69 -2.40
C SER A 107 -1.64 11.97 -1.10
N PRO A 108 -2.55 12.51 -0.27
CA PRO A 108 -3.10 11.75 0.83
C PRO A 108 -3.94 10.58 0.29
N ALA A 109 -3.84 9.44 0.96
CA ALA A 109 -4.68 8.27 0.71
C ALA A 109 -5.15 7.67 2.03
N ILE A 110 -6.21 6.88 1.96
CA ILE A 110 -6.61 6.00 3.05
C ILE A 110 -6.70 4.60 2.48
N GLU A 111 -5.87 3.68 2.98
CA GLU A 111 -6.07 2.26 2.73
C GLU A 111 -7.07 1.69 3.75
N MET A 112 -7.99 0.85 3.28
CA MET A 112 -8.84 0.06 4.17
C MET A 112 -8.46 -1.40 4.05
N VAL A 113 -8.06 -1.98 5.17
CA VAL A 113 -7.65 -3.38 5.29
C VAL A 113 -8.55 -4.11 6.27
N ASP A 114 -8.68 -5.41 6.06
CA ASP A 114 -9.37 -6.31 6.99
C ASP A 114 -8.37 -7.34 7.51
N LEU A 115 -7.95 -7.17 8.78
CA LEU A 115 -6.92 -8.00 9.41
C LEU A 115 -7.54 -9.35 9.84
N THR A 116 -7.76 -10.22 8.87
CA THR A 116 -8.41 -11.54 9.06
C THR A 116 -7.57 -12.52 9.88
N GLU A 117 -6.26 -12.31 9.95
CA GLU A 117 -5.31 -13.11 10.72
C GLU A 117 -4.09 -12.26 11.16
N PRO A 118 -3.34 -12.70 12.19
CA PRO A 118 -2.09 -12.05 12.57
C PRO A 118 -1.02 -12.11 11.45
N PRO A 119 -0.18 -11.07 11.30
CA PRO A 119 0.86 -11.03 10.28
C PRO A 119 2.09 -11.85 10.71
N GLU A 120 2.00 -13.17 10.52
CA GLU A 120 3.05 -14.12 10.94
C GLU A 120 3.73 -14.82 9.75
N ASP A 121 3.03 -15.00 8.62
CA ASP A 121 3.54 -15.74 7.47
C ASP A 121 3.50 -14.88 6.18
N PRO A 122 4.66 -14.50 5.62
CA PRO A 122 4.73 -13.75 4.37
C PRO A 122 3.98 -14.40 3.20
N GLU A 123 3.93 -15.74 3.13
CA GLU A 123 3.24 -16.45 2.05
C GLU A 123 1.73 -16.21 2.10
N ARG A 124 1.12 -16.40 3.27
CA ARG A 124 -0.31 -16.16 3.49
C ARG A 124 -0.67 -14.69 3.31
N ILE A 125 0.13 -13.79 3.88
CA ILE A 125 -0.05 -12.34 3.75
C ILE A 125 -0.10 -11.93 2.27
N LEU A 126 0.88 -12.37 1.48
CA LEU A 126 0.94 -12.07 0.05
C LEU A 126 -0.22 -12.71 -0.72
N GLY A 127 -0.50 -13.99 -0.47
CA GLY A 127 -1.59 -14.73 -1.10
C GLY A 127 -2.96 -14.08 -0.87
N GLY A 128 -3.16 -13.48 0.30
CA GLY A 128 -4.35 -12.67 0.66
C GLY A 128 -4.34 -11.23 0.14
N ASN A 129 -3.37 -10.86 -0.71
CA ASN A 129 -3.16 -9.49 -1.20
C ASN A 129 -2.99 -8.45 -0.07
N ILE A 130 -2.27 -8.81 1.00
CA ILE A 130 -1.95 -7.94 2.13
C ILE A 130 -3.20 -7.27 2.74
N TYR A 131 -4.18 -8.10 3.10
CA TYR A 131 -5.42 -7.68 3.78
C TYR A 131 -6.27 -6.62 3.03
N GLN A 132 -5.91 -6.30 1.79
CA GLN A 132 -6.45 -5.18 1.03
C GLN A 132 -7.95 -5.37 0.77
N ARG A 133 -8.72 -4.29 1.00
CA ARG A 133 -10.15 -4.23 0.66
C ARG A 133 -10.46 -3.02 -0.21
N HIS A 134 -10.15 -1.82 0.29
CA HIS A 134 -10.42 -0.57 -0.41
C HIS A 134 -9.27 0.42 -0.33
N VAL A 135 -9.30 1.40 -1.21
CA VAL A 135 -8.43 2.59 -1.15
C VAL A 135 -9.26 3.82 -1.47
N VAL A 136 -9.02 4.91 -0.73
CA VAL A 136 -9.57 6.24 -1.00
C VAL A 136 -8.43 7.12 -1.47
N LEU A 137 -8.60 7.74 -2.64
CA LEU A 137 -7.65 8.70 -3.20
C LEU A 137 -8.29 10.08 -3.27
N SER A 138 -7.47 11.13 -3.15
CA SER A 138 -7.94 12.52 -3.25
C SER A 138 -8.34 12.96 -4.66
N GLY A 139 -7.99 12.18 -5.69
CA GLY A 139 -8.28 12.44 -7.09
C GLY A 139 -7.27 11.77 -8.03
N ASP A 140 -7.41 11.99 -9.34
CA ASP A 140 -6.55 11.42 -10.37
C ASP A 140 -5.24 12.18 -10.58
N ALA A 141 -5.14 13.41 -10.06
CA ALA A 141 -3.94 14.24 -10.13
C ALA A 141 -3.25 14.34 -8.76
N PRO A 142 -1.92 14.52 -8.72
CA PRO A 142 -1.21 14.72 -7.47
C PRO A 142 -1.68 16.00 -6.74
N ALA A 143 -1.93 15.88 -5.44
CA ALA A 143 -2.16 17.03 -4.57
C ALA A 143 -0.92 17.91 -4.40
N ARG A 144 0.28 17.33 -4.53
CA ARG A 144 1.57 18.02 -4.52
C ARG A 144 2.48 17.42 -5.59
N THR A 145 3.15 18.27 -6.37
CA THR A 145 4.13 17.85 -7.38
C THR A 145 5.45 17.41 -6.75
N GLY A 146 6.13 16.44 -7.37
CA GLY A 146 7.41 15.89 -6.91
C GLY A 146 7.30 14.89 -5.76
N SER A 147 8.42 14.27 -5.43
CA SER A 147 8.50 13.13 -4.49
C SER A 147 8.69 13.52 -3.02
N THR A 148 9.08 14.76 -2.73
CA THR A 148 9.41 15.17 -1.37
C THR A 148 8.16 15.21 -0.48
N SER A 149 8.25 14.53 0.66
CA SER A 149 7.31 14.71 1.77
C SER A 149 7.87 15.63 2.86
N ASP A 150 8.91 16.40 2.56
CA ASP A 150 9.44 17.41 3.49
C ASP A 150 8.32 18.42 3.78
N ASP A 151 8.23 18.81 5.04
CA ASP A 151 7.20 19.69 5.60
C ASP A 151 5.76 19.15 5.50
N VAL A 152 5.55 17.91 5.07
CA VAL A 152 4.23 17.27 5.07
C VAL A 152 3.84 16.96 6.51
N VAL A 153 2.70 17.50 6.94
CA VAL A 153 2.06 17.18 8.21
C VAL A 153 0.80 16.38 7.94
N CYS A 154 0.75 15.15 8.46
CA CYS A 154 -0.43 14.32 8.41
C CYS A 154 -1.25 14.53 9.69
N ARG A 155 -2.54 14.82 9.52
CA ARG A 155 -3.52 14.97 10.61
C ARG A 155 -4.67 14.02 10.34
N ILE A 156 -4.96 13.16 11.30
CA ILE A 156 -6.13 12.27 11.26
C ILE A 156 -7.21 12.90 12.11
N LEU A 157 -8.36 13.20 11.52
CA LEU A 157 -9.53 13.67 12.24
C LEU A 157 -10.56 12.54 12.29
N ARG A 158 -11.02 12.18 13.49
CA ARG A 158 -12.08 11.19 13.70
C ARG A 158 -13.25 11.86 14.38
N ARG A 159 -14.43 11.83 13.72
CA ARG A 159 -15.66 12.49 14.20
C ARG A 159 -15.46 13.98 14.50
N GLY A 160 -14.69 14.67 13.65
CA GLY A 160 -14.42 16.11 13.76
C GLY A 160 -13.31 16.50 14.75
N THR A 161 -12.74 15.55 15.50
CA THR A 161 -11.66 15.80 16.46
C THR A 161 -10.34 15.23 15.96
N GLU A 162 -9.25 15.96 16.15
CA GLU A 162 -7.90 15.45 15.86
C GLU A 162 -7.60 14.23 16.73
N PHE A 163 -7.37 13.10 16.08
CA PHE A 163 -7.07 11.83 16.72
C PHE A 163 -5.55 11.61 16.81
N VAL A 164 -4.83 11.91 15.73
CA VAL A 164 -3.36 11.78 15.65
C VAL A 164 -2.81 12.85 14.71
N ARG A 165 -1.57 13.30 14.98
CA ARG A 165 -0.79 14.17 14.12
C ARG A 165 0.65 13.67 14.04
N THR A 166 1.24 13.70 12.84
CA THR A 166 2.68 13.49 12.65
C THR A 166 3.23 14.50 11.64
N SER A 167 4.45 14.98 11.89
CA SER A 167 5.26 15.77 10.95
C SER A 167 6.34 14.94 10.26
N ASN A 168 6.39 13.63 10.54
CA ASN A 168 7.28 12.68 9.88
C ASN A 168 6.43 11.54 9.30
N PRO A 169 5.81 11.72 8.12
CA PRO A 169 5.00 10.69 7.51
C PRO A 169 5.82 9.48 7.02
N GLN A 170 7.15 9.60 6.96
CA GLN A 170 8.04 8.51 6.55
C GLN A 170 8.53 7.65 7.72
N ALA A 171 8.20 7.98 8.97
CA ALA A 171 8.81 7.36 10.15
C ALA A 171 8.70 5.82 10.18
N ASN A 172 7.63 5.27 9.61
CA ASN A 172 7.36 3.83 9.54
C ASN A 172 7.74 3.19 8.20
N SER A 173 8.42 3.94 7.34
CA SER A 173 8.78 3.49 6.00
C SER A 173 10.13 2.78 5.94
N GLY A 174 10.84 2.51 7.04
CA GLY A 174 12.16 1.84 7.02
C GLY A 174 13.32 2.71 6.51
N ASN A 175 14.56 2.25 6.71
CA ASN A 175 15.76 2.91 6.19
C ASN A 175 16.21 2.21 4.90
N TRP A 176 15.77 2.71 3.75
CA TRP A 176 16.12 2.17 2.43
C TRP A 176 17.15 3.05 1.71
#